data_AF-A0A1V5VRU3-F1
#
_entry.id   AF-A0A1V5VRU3-F1
#
_cell.length_a   1.000
_cell.length_b   1.000
_cell.length_c   1.000
_cell.angle_alpha   90.00
_cell.angle_beta   90.00
_cell.angle_gamma   90.00
#
_symmetry.space_group_name_H-M   'P 1'
#
loop_
_entity.id
_entity.type
_entity.pdbx_description
1 polymer ?
#
loop_
_entity_poly.entity_id
_entity_poly.type
_entity_poly.pdbx_seq_one_letter_code
_entity_poly.pdbx_strand_id
1 'polypeptide(L)'
;MPKIDKKNLLLIIILVATVILGAITVTTALKLYQIGQKPVAPTAPESKPKAVDNSCRLTFTVTVVTTPTPTTPVSTTVTPTSQLTPTATLKPTATPTPGSKTACFDECSSDGQCASGLRCLTYSGTKRCLNSNCPTEIDCACNPCWGKCTEDVECLSGLKCLSVSGEKRCVNSSCSTDEDCTCAGLPTNTPVPTATSIPGTTTPKPTATLKPTATTKPVTAVTEPETTVAQPVTGLKVPTTAGLGIGLLLISFGLALIF
;
A
#
# COMPACT_ATOMS: atom_id res chain seq x y z
N MET A 1 -2.87 -54.43 -41.76
CA MET A 1 -3.19 -53.48 -40.67
C MET A 1 -2.74 -54.10 -39.35
N PRO A 2 -1.79 -53.49 -38.61
CA PRO A 2 -1.38 -54.01 -37.31
C PRO A 2 -2.53 -53.88 -36.31
N LYS A 3 -2.80 -54.94 -35.54
CA LYS A 3 -3.77 -54.88 -34.44
C LYS A 3 -3.07 -54.22 -33.25
N ILE A 4 -3.43 -52.98 -32.95
CA ILE A 4 -2.97 -52.29 -31.73
C ILE A 4 -3.76 -52.87 -30.56
N ASP A 5 -3.07 -53.55 -29.64
CA ASP A 5 -3.71 -54.10 -28.44
C ASP A 5 -4.28 -52.99 -27.55
N LYS A 6 -5.43 -53.28 -26.93
CA LYS A 6 -6.20 -52.32 -26.13
C LYS A 6 -5.39 -51.69 -24.98
N LYS A 7 -4.39 -52.42 -24.47
CA LYS A 7 -3.41 -51.96 -23.46
C LYS A 7 -2.43 -50.93 -24.01
N ASN A 8 -1.92 -51.15 -25.23
CA ASN A 8 -0.98 -50.24 -25.89
C ASN A 8 -1.68 -48.95 -26.33
N LEU A 9 -2.95 -49.05 -26.77
CA LEU A 9 -3.79 -47.89 -27.04
C LEU A 9 -3.99 -47.00 -25.79
N LEU A 10 -4.23 -47.61 -24.62
CA LEU A 10 -4.36 -46.87 -23.36
C LEU A 10 -3.07 -46.11 -23.01
N LEU A 11 -1.91 -46.75 -23.17
CA LEU A 11 -0.60 -46.14 -22.90
C LEU A 11 -0.33 -44.95 -23.85
N ILE A 12 -0.66 -45.08 -25.13
CA ILE A 12 -0.56 -43.99 -26.12
C ILE A 12 -1.45 -42.80 -25.72
N ILE A 13 -2.69 -43.04 -25.27
CA ILE A 13 -3.60 -41.97 -24.83
C ILE A 13 -3.03 -41.21 -23.62
N ILE A 14 -2.46 -41.91 -22.64
CA ILE A 14 -1.83 -41.30 -21.45
C ILE A 14 -0.60 -40.46 -21.85
N LEU A 15 0.21 -40.95 -22.80
CA LEU A 15 1.38 -40.24 -23.30
C LEU A 15 0.97 -38.96 -24.07
N VAL A 16 -0.06 -39.03 -24.91
CA VAL A 16 -0.59 -37.85 -25.63
C VAL A 16 -1.18 -36.83 -24.64
N ALA A 17 -1.95 -37.27 -23.65
CA ALA A 17 -2.55 -36.38 -22.65
C ALA A 17 -1.50 -35.64 -21.81
N THR A 18 -0.43 -36.32 -21.38
CA THR A 18 0.65 -35.69 -20.61
C THR A 18 1.46 -34.68 -21.42
N VAL A 19 1.70 -34.94 -22.71
CA VAL A 19 2.35 -33.96 -23.63
C VAL A 19 1.48 -32.71 -23.81
N ILE A 20 0.15 -32.86 -23.98
CA ILE A 20 -0.78 -31.72 -24.11
C ILE A 20 -0.80 -30.87 -22.82
N LEU A 21 -0.85 -31.50 -21.65
CA LEU A 21 -0.78 -30.81 -20.35
C LEU A 21 0.53 -30.03 -20.19
N GLY A 22 1.67 -30.60 -20.60
CA GLY A 22 2.97 -29.92 -20.60
C GLY A 22 3.02 -28.70 -21.53
N ALA A 23 2.38 -28.76 -22.70
CA ALA A 23 2.31 -27.61 -23.61
C ALA A 23 1.48 -26.45 -23.01
N ILE A 24 0.39 -26.75 -22.30
CA ILE A 24 -0.47 -25.73 -21.67
C ILE A 24 0.26 -25.02 -20.52
N THR A 25 1.01 -25.76 -19.68
CA THR A 25 1.76 -25.14 -18.56
C THR A 25 2.90 -24.25 -19.06
N VAL A 26 3.67 -24.68 -20.06
CA VAL A 26 4.76 -23.89 -20.65
C VAL A 26 4.24 -22.62 -21.34
N THR A 27 3.17 -22.71 -22.12
CA THR A 27 2.57 -21.51 -22.77
C THR A 27 2.00 -20.52 -21.76
N THR A 28 1.41 -21.00 -20.65
CA THR A 28 0.92 -20.15 -19.55
C THR A 28 2.08 -19.45 -18.83
N ALA A 29 3.17 -20.17 -18.52
CA ALA A 29 4.35 -19.59 -17.90
C ALA A 29 4.99 -18.50 -18.79
N LEU A 30 5.11 -18.75 -20.10
CA LEU A 30 5.64 -17.76 -21.06
C LEU A 30 4.73 -16.52 -21.17
N LYS A 31 3.40 -16.69 -21.14
CA LYS A 31 2.44 -15.56 -21.12
C LYS A 31 2.64 -14.68 -19.89
N LEU A 32 2.76 -15.26 -18.70
CA LEU A 32 3.00 -14.51 -17.46
C LEU A 32 4.37 -13.80 -17.48
N TYR A 33 5.41 -14.46 -17.98
CA TYR A 33 6.74 -13.85 -18.14
C TYR A 33 6.73 -12.65 -19.10
N GLN A 34 6.04 -12.76 -20.23
CA GLN A 34 5.87 -11.64 -21.18
C GLN A 34 5.06 -10.47 -20.60
N ILE A 35 4.12 -10.73 -19.70
CA ILE A 35 3.37 -9.67 -19.01
C ILE A 35 4.29 -8.95 -18.01
N GLY A 36 5.09 -9.70 -17.22
CA GLY A 36 6.03 -9.13 -16.25
C GLY A 36 7.24 -8.41 -16.86
N GLN A 37 7.62 -8.71 -18.10
CA GLN A 37 8.72 -8.04 -18.80
C GLN A 37 8.34 -6.77 -19.57
N LYS A 38 7.06 -6.54 -19.86
CA LYS A 38 6.64 -5.20 -20.29
C LYS A 38 6.82 -4.28 -19.10
N PRO A 39 7.64 -3.22 -19.20
CA PRO A 39 7.68 -2.22 -18.15
C PRO A 39 6.25 -1.70 -18.01
N VAL A 40 5.63 -2.01 -16.86
CA VAL A 40 4.46 -1.27 -16.43
C VAL A 40 4.98 0.15 -16.19
N ALA A 41 4.85 0.98 -17.22
CA ALA A 41 5.14 2.40 -17.14
C ALA A 41 4.45 2.89 -15.87
N PRO A 42 5.18 3.49 -14.91
CA PRO A 42 4.60 3.82 -13.62
C PRO A 42 3.32 4.62 -13.85
N THR A 43 2.16 4.03 -13.55
CA THR A 43 0.86 4.70 -13.72
C THR A 43 0.62 5.74 -12.63
N ALA A 44 1.70 6.30 -12.09
CA ALA A 44 1.68 7.62 -11.49
C ALA A 44 1.27 8.60 -12.60
N PRO A 45 0.15 9.33 -12.45
CA PRO A 45 -0.28 10.28 -13.46
C PRO A 45 0.82 11.33 -13.69
N GLU A 46 1.09 11.65 -14.96
CA GLU A 46 2.06 12.68 -15.36
C GLU A 46 1.74 13.99 -14.62
N SER A 47 2.59 14.35 -13.66
CA SER A 47 2.37 15.51 -12.79
C SER A 47 2.77 16.78 -13.55
N LYS A 48 1.80 17.38 -14.24
CA LYS A 48 1.92 18.71 -14.86
C LYS A 48 0.82 19.63 -14.29
N PRO A 49 1.08 20.94 -14.13
CA PRO A 49 2.21 21.70 -14.69
C PRO A 49 3.36 21.95 -13.70
N LYS A 50 4.48 22.46 -14.25
CA LYS A 50 5.63 23.00 -13.51
C LYS A 50 5.18 23.95 -12.40
N ALA A 51 5.76 23.78 -11.21
CA ALA A 51 5.75 24.84 -10.20
C ALA A 51 6.39 26.10 -10.81
N VAL A 52 5.72 27.24 -10.66
CA VAL A 52 6.31 28.53 -11.00
C VAL A 52 7.37 28.84 -9.96
N ASP A 53 8.63 28.74 -10.35
CA ASP A 53 9.72 29.34 -9.58
C ASP A 53 9.47 30.85 -9.45
N ASN A 54 9.78 31.37 -8.25
CA ASN A 54 9.75 32.78 -7.85
C ASN A 54 8.38 33.37 -7.41
N SER A 55 8.06 33.24 -6.11
CA SER A 55 7.61 34.40 -5.29
C SER A 55 7.46 34.11 -3.79
N CYS A 56 7.13 32.88 -3.38
CA CYS A 56 6.80 32.57 -1.98
C CYS A 56 8.01 32.40 -1.04
N ARG A 57 8.69 33.50 -0.71
CA ARG A 57 9.67 33.54 0.39
C ARG A 57 8.96 33.74 1.73
N LEU A 58 8.43 32.66 2.31
CA LEU A 58 7.92 32.66 3.68
C LEU A 58 9.05 33.02 4.66
N THR A 59 8.97 34.23 5.21
CA THR A 59 9.90 34.71 6.23
C THR A 59 9.17 34.63 7.56
N PHE A 60 9.42 33.58 8.35
CA PHE A 60 8.91 33.48 9.72
C PHE A 60 9.97 34.00 10.70
N THR A 61 9.58 34.94 11.55
CA THR A 61 10.43 35.44 12.63
C THR A 61 10.36 34.46 13.80
N VAL A 62 11.42 33.69 14.03
CA VAL A 62 11.53 32.85 15.23
C VAL A 62 11.83 33.77 16.43
N THR A 63 10.81 34.09 17.21
CA THR A 63 11.00 34.73 18.51
C THR A 63 11.64 33.73 19.46
N VAL A 64 12.97 33.77 19.55
CA VAL A 64 13.73 33.01 20.56
C VAL A 64 13.37 33.52 21.96
N VAL A 65 12.46 32.82 22.62
CA VAL A 65 12.20 32.99 24.06
C VAL A 65 13.46 32.51 24.78
N THR A 66 14.18 33.43 25.41
CA THR A 66 15.37 33.12 26.19
C THR A 66 14.99 32.30 27.42
N THR A 67 15.26 30.98 27.36
CA THR A 67 15.10 30.05 28.48
C THR A 67 15.85 30.57 29.72
N PRO A 68 15.22 30.58 30.91
CA PRO A 68 15.89 31.02 32.13
C PRO A 68 17.08 30.11 32.48
N THR A 69 18.17 30.74 32.92
CA THR A 69 19.43 30.12 33.32
C THR A 69 19.22 28.94 34.29
N PRO A 70 19.74 27.73 33.98
CA PRO A 70 19.73 26.63 34.93
C PRO A 70 20.74 26.89 36.06
N THR A 71 20.27 27.05 37.29
CA THR A 71 21.11 27.12 38.48
C THR A 71 21.75 25.77 38.76
N THR A 72 23.09 25.72 38.77
CA THR A 72 23.89 24.52 39.03
C THR A 72 23.83 24.09 40.51
N PRO A 73 23.57 22.80 40.81
CA PRO A 73 23.92 22.21 42.09
C PRO A 73 24.97 21.10 41.93
N VAL A 74 26.12 21.33 42.55
CA VAL A 74 27.07 20.37 43.16
C VAL A 74 27.27 19.00 42.49
N SER A 75 28.49 18.80 41.97
CA SER A 75 29.04 17.49 41.63
C SER A 75 29.32 16.66 42.89
N THR A 76 28.70 15.48 43.00
CA THR A 76 29.16 14.40 43.89
C THR A 76 29.64 13.21 43.07
N THR A 77 30.96 13.11 42.92
CA THR A 77 31.63 11.94 42.35
C THR A 77 31.35 10.70 43.20
N VAL A 78 30.69 9.70 42.63
CA VAL A 78 30.62 8.34 43.20
C VAL A 78 31.22 7.32 42.24
N THR A 79 32.10 6.51 42.81
CA THR A 79 33.01 5.56 42.17
C THR A 79 32.27 4.43 41.43
N PRO A 80 32.74 3.98 40.25
CA PRO A 80 32.17 2.81 39.58
C PRO A 80 32.62 1.52 40.26
N THR A 81 31.71 0.83 40.95
CA THR A 81 31.94 -0.54 41.44
C THR A 81 31.25 -1.53 40.50
N SER A 82 32.05 -2.28 39.75
CA SER A 82 31.60 -3.36 38.87
C SER A 82 31.18 -4.60 39.67
N GLN A 83 29.90 -4.98 39.66
CA GLN A 83 29.54 -6.40 39.86
C GLN A 83 28.11 -6.77 39.45
N LEU A 84 27.96 -8.07 39.13
CA LEU A 84 26.73 -8.86 38.96
C LEU A 84 26.02 -8.80 37.59
N THR A 85 26.38 -9.79 36.78
CA THR A 85 25.53 -10.42 35.76
C THR A 85 24.06 -10.51 36.21
N PRO A 86 23.11 -9.94 35.47
CA PRO A 86 21.70 -10.16 35.74
C PRO A 86 21.33 -11.60 35.32
N THR A 87 21.19 -12.47 36.32
CA THR A 87 20.44 -13.73 36.15
C THR A 87 19.08 -13.40 35.55
N ALA A 88 18.69 -14.09 34.47
CA ALA A 88 17.40 -13.89 33.84
C ALA A 88 16.26 -14.25 34.81
N THR A 89 15.78 -13.27 35.56
CA THR A 89 14.55 -13.40 36.34
C THR A 89 13.41 -13.64 35.35
N LEU A 90 12.86 -14.85 35.38
CA LEU A 90 11.62 -15.17 34.69
C LEU A 90 10.58 -14.15 35.17
N LYS A 91 10.20 -13.23 34.28
CA LYS A 91 9.11 -12.26 34.51
C LYS A 91 7.92 -13.09 35.01
N PRO A 92 7.37 -12.81 36.21
CA PRO A 92 6.28 -13.63 36.73
C PRO A 92 5.13 -13.59 35.74
N THR A 93 4.81 -14.74 35.17
CA THR A 93 3.61 -14.95 34.37
C THR A 93 2.43 -14.64 35.27
N ALA A 94 1.88 -13.43 35.13
CA ALA A 94 0.72 -13.03 35.91
C ALA A 94 -0.43 -13.97 35.55
N THR A 95 -0.78 -14.86 36.48
CA THR A 95 -1.94 -15.75 36.36
C THR A 95 -3.15 -14.87 36.04
N PRO A 96 -3.79 -15.00 34.87
CA PRO A 96 -4.80 -14.06 34.44
C PRO A 96 -6.00 -14.12 35.40
N THR A 97 -6.31 -12.99 36.03
CA THR A 97 -7.50 -12.86 36.89
C THR A 97 -8.75 -13.17 36.07
N PRO A 98 -9.51 -14.23 36.38
CA PRO A 98 -10.65 -14.62 35.55
C PRO A 98 -11.74 -13.54 35.56
N GLY A 99 -11.97 -12.89 34.42
CA GLY A 99 -13.09 -11.96 34.22
C GLY A 99 -12.73 -10.58 33.66
N SER A 100 -11.46 -10.15 33.69
CA SER A 100 -11.07 -8.92 33.00
C SER A 100 -10.93 -9.21 31.50
N LYS A 101 -11.73 -8.52 30.67
CA LYS A 101 -11.52 -8.55 29.21
C LYS A 101 -10.20 -7.89 28.88
N THR A 102 -9.36 -8.57 28.10
CA THR A 102 -8.06 -8.05 27.64
C THR A 102 -8.25 -7.00 26.54
N ALA A 103 -7.34 -6.03 26.48
CA ALA A 103 -7.40 -4.90 25.57
C ALA A 103 -6.89 -5.29 24.16
N CYS A 104 -6.68 -4.29 23.31
CA CYS A 104 -6.01 -4.53 22.03
C CYS A 104 -4.61 -5.12 22.23
N PHE A 105 -4.22 -6.01 21.32
CA PHE A 105 -2.88 -6.58 21.19
C PHE A 105 -2.39 -7.45 22.37
N ASP A 106 -3.15 -7.51 23.46
CA ASP A 106 -2.97 -8.45 24.56
C ASP A 106 -3.12 -9.90 24.09
N GLU A 107 -2.43 -10.82 24.76
CA GLU A 107 -2.44 -12.24 24.40
C GLU A 107 -3.74 -12.93 24.83
N CYS A 108 -4.20 -13.88 24.01
CA CYS A 108 -5.48 -14.54 24.20
C CYS A 108 -5.46 -16.01 23.78
N SER A 109 -6.33 -16.80 24.41
CA SER A 109 -6.59 -18.20 24.08
C SER A 109 -7.87 -18.37 23.27
N SER A 110 -8.87 -17.49 23.46
CA SER A 110 -10.17 -17.51 22.78
C SER A 110 -10.79 -16.11 22.67
N ASP A 111 -11.71 -15.94 21.70
CA ASP A 111 -12.41 -14.66 21.44
C ASP A 111 -13.11 -14.08 22.67
N GLY A 112 -13.62 -14.92 23.57
CA GLY A 112 -14.34 -14.50 24.77
C GLY A 112 -13.48 -13.78 25.82
N GLN A 113 -12.15 -13.81 25.68
CA GLN A 113 -11.24 -13.05 26.53
C GLN A 113 -11.09 -11.59 26.09
N CYS A 114 -11.36 -11.29 24.82
CA CYS A 114 -11.10 -9.97 24.25
C CYS A 114 -12.20 -8.94 24.57
N ALA A 115 -11.82 -7.65 24.56
CA ALA A 115 -12.77 -6.54 24.59
C ALA A 115 -13.80 -6.62 23.44
N SER A 116 -14.99 -6.04 23.65
CA SER A 116 -16.08 -6.09 22.68
C SER A 116 -15.66 -5.48 21.32
N GLY A 117 -15.81 -6.24 20.23
CA GLY A 117 -15.38 -5.84 18.88
C GLY A 117 -14.01 -6.39 18.46
N LEU A 118 -13.25 -6.98 19.38
CA LEU A 118 -11.99 -7.68 19.09
C LEU A 118 -12.21 -9.20 18.99
N ARG A 119 -11.33 -9.89 18.27
CA ARG A 119 -11.27 -11.36 18.17
C ARG A 119 -9.85 -11.85 18.40
N CYS A 120 -9.71 -13.11 18.79
CA CYS A 120 -8.44 -13.71 19.13
C CYS A 120 -7.77 -14.28 17.87
N LEU A 121 -6.93 -13.47 17.21
CA LEU A 121 -6.31 -13.77 15.92
C LEU A 121 -4.80 -14.01 16.07
N THR A 122 -4.23 -14.83 15.19
CA THR A 122 -2.79 -15.12 15.20
C THR A 122 -2.01 -14.05 14.46
N TYR A 123 -1.16 -13.30 15.17
CA TYR A 123 -0.23 -12.33 14.60
C TYR A 123 1.21 -12.72 14.96
N SER A 124 2.07 -12.85 13.95
CA SER A 124 3.48 -13.28 14.10
C SER A 124 3.67 -14.57 14.92
N GLY A 125 2.72 -15.50 14.85
CA GLY A 125 2.73 -16.78 15.59
C GLY A 125 2.13 -16.75 17.00
N THR A 126 1.82 -15.57 17.55
CA THR A 126 1.16 -15.42 18.85
C THR A 126 -0.32 -15.06 18.65
N LYS A 127 -1.22 -15.61 19.46
CA LYS A 127 -2.63 -15.20 19.47
C LYS A 127 -2.81 -13.92 20.27
N ARG A 128 -3.41 -12.89 19.65
CA ARG A 128 -3.66 -11.57 20.23
C ARG A 128 -5.07 -11.08 19.97
N CYS A 129 -5.61 -10.28 20.88
CA CYS A 129 -6.91 -9.63 20.74
C CYS A 129 -6.81 -8.50 19.70
N LEU A 130 -7.31 -8.74 18.50
CA LEU A 130 -7.17 -7.88 17.34
C LEU A 130 -8.53 -7.56 16.73
N ASN A 131 -8.64 -6.38 16.12
CA ASN A 131 -9.83 -6.03 15.36
C ASN A 131 -9.84 -6.85 14.05
N SER A 132 -10.94 -7.55 13.76
CA SER A 132 -11.01 -8.44 12.59
C SER A 132 -10.94 -7.70 11.25
N ASN A 133 -11.20 -6.39 11.25
CA ASN A 133 -11.11 -5.56 10.06
C ASN A 133 -9.68 -5.07 9.78
N CYS A 134 -8.78 -5.14 10.77
CA CYS A 134 -7.39 -4.70 10.66
C CYS A 134 -6.44 -5.50 11.58
N PRO A 135 -6.19 -6.79 11.28
CA PRO A 135 -5.38 -7.67 12.14
C PRO A 135 -3.89 -7.30 12.21
N THR A 136 -3.45 -6.29 11.45
CA THR A 136 -2.08 -5.75 11.44
C THR A 136 -1.88 -4.57 12.38
N GLU A 137 -2.95 -3.88 12.79
CA GLU A 137 -2.83 -2.66 13.59
C GLU A 137 -2.62 -2.98 15.07
N ILE A 138 -1.67 -2.27 15.68
CA ILE A 138 -1.22 -2.51 17.06
C ILE A 138 -2.13 -1.83 18.09
N ASP A 139 -2.85 -0.77 17.69
CA ASP A 139 -3.80 -0.04 18.54
C ASP A 139 -5.25 -0.55 18.41
N CYS A 140 -5.54 -1.43 17.45
CA CYS A 140 -6.87 -1.91 17.04
C CYS A 140 -7.85 -0.81 16.64
N ALA A 141 -7.38 0.44 16.55
CA ALA A 141 -8.09 1.51 15.88
C ALA A 141 -7.83 1.29 14.40
N CYS A 142 -8.69 0.48 13.76
CA CYS A 142 -8.66 0.42 12.30
C CYS A 142 -8.83 1.84 11.78
N ASN A 143 -7.75 2.41 11.25
CA ASN A 143 -7.86 3.62 10.46
C ASN A 143 -8.87 3.26 9.37
N PRO A 144 -10.03 3.94 9.28
CA PRO A 144 -11.03 3.60 8.28
C PRO A 144 -10.52 3.89 6.86
N CYS A 145 -9.42 4.62 6.74
CA CYS A 145 -8.65 4.74 5.53
C CYS A 145 -8.13 3.38 5.03
N TRP A 146 -8.22 3.15 3.72
CA TRP A 146 -7.73 1.98 3.00
C TRP A 146 -8.28 0.60 3.43
N GLY A 147 -9.18 0.55 4.42
CA GLY A 147 -10.01 -0.61 4.70
C GLY A 147 -10.80 -1.03 3.47
N LYS A 148 -10.92 -2.36 3.23
CA LYS A 148 -11.72 -2.89 2.11
C LYS A 148 -13.19 -2.62 2.35
N CYS A 149 -13.94 -2.38 1.27
CA CYS A 149 -15.36 -2.09 1.34
C CYS A 149 -16.13 -2.62 0.12
N THR A 150 -17.43 -2.78 0.30
CA THR A 150 -18.41 -3.07 -0.75
C THR A 150 -19.11 -1.79 -1.21
N GLU A 151 -19.46 -0.92 -0.26
CA GLU A 151 -20.30 0.27 -0.44
C GLU A 151 -19.83 1.43 0.45
N ASP A 152 -20.22 2.67 0.09
CA ASP A 152 -19.85 3.89 0.84
C ASP A 152 -20.29 3.87 2.31
N VAL A 153 -21.36 3.14 2.66
CA VAL A 153 -21.89 3.05 4.03
C VAL A 153 -21.02 2.24 4.99
N GLU A 154 -20.11 1.41 4.47
CA GLU A 154 -19.13 0.68 5.27
C GLU A 154 -17.94 1.57 5.70
N CYS A 155 -17.77 2.72 5.05
CA CYS A 155 -16.71 3.67 5.32
C CYS A 155 -17.12 4.69 6.40
N LEU A 156 -16.19 5.08 7.28
CA LEU A 156 -16.48 6.15 8.25
C LEU A 156 -16.69 7.50 7.54
N SER A 157 -17.51 8.35 8.18
CA SER A 157 -17.96 9.64 7.66
C SER A 157 -16.86 10.48 7.00
N GLY A 158 -17.03 10.77 5.71
CA GLY A 158 -16.09 11.56 4.90
C GLY A 158 -15.22 10.74 3.94
N LEU A 159 -15.18 9.42 4.10
CA LEU A 159 -14.54 8.48 3.16
C LEU A 159 -15.57 7.95 2.15
N LYS A 160 -15.10 7.48 1.00
CA LYS A 160 -15.89 6.81 -0.04
C LYS A 160 -15.27 5.49 -0.45
N CYS A 161 -16.10 4.54 -0.85
CA CYS A 161 -15.68 3.22 -1.29
C CYS A 161 -15.30 3.26 -2.78
N LEU A 162 -14.04 3.60 -3.06
CA LEU A 162 -13.51 3.77 -4.42
C LEU A 162 -12.60 2.60 -4.79
N SER A 163 -12.50 2.30 -6.09
CA SER A 163 -11.61 1.25 -6.58
C SER A 163 -10.20 1.78 -6.77
N VAL A 164 -9.27 1.34 -5.92
CA VAL A 164 -7.86 1.72 -5.97
C VAL A 164 -7.05 0.46 -6.32
N SER A 165 -6.23 0.54 -7.36
CA SER A 165 -5.46 -0.60 -7.89
C SER A 165 -6.30 -1.86 -8.20
N GLY A 166 -7.59 -1.69 -8.51
CA GLY A 166 -8.53 -2.76 -8.82
C GLY A 166 -9.27 -3.37 -7.61
N GLU A 167 -9.04 -2.86 -6.41
CA GLU A 167 -9.72 -3.30 -5.18
C GLU A 167 -10.52 -2.14 -4.56
N LYS A 168 -11.75 -2.41 -4.09
CA LYS A 168 -12.59 -1.39 -3.44
C LYS A 168 -12.10 -1.11 -2.02
N ARG A 169 -11.79 0.16 -1.73
CA ARG A 169 -11.28 0.63 -0.45
C ARG A 169 -11.89 1.97 -0.03
N CYS A 170 -12.03 2.15 1.27
CA CYS A 170 -12.48 3.39 1.88
C CYS A 170 -11.37 4.43 1.82
N VAL A 171 -11.46 5.39 0.90
CA VAL A 171 -10.46 6.44 0.71
C VAL A 171 -11.11 7.81 0.70
N ASN A 172 -10.33 8.85 0.99
CA ASN A 172 -10.82 10.22 0.87
C ASN A 172 -11.03 10.54 -0.61
N SER A 173 -12.24 10.97 -0.98
CA SER A 173 -12.57 11.26 -2.39
C SER A 173 -11.75 12.42 -2.99
N SER A 174 -11.07 13.21 -2.15
CA SER A 174 -10.18 14.30 -2.57
C SER A 174 -8.75 13.81 -2.85
N CYS A 175 -8.37 12.62 -2.39
CA CYS A 175 -7.05 12.02 -2.55
C CYS A 175 -7.13 10.49 -2.53
N SER A 176 -7.71 9.90 -3.58
CA SER A 176 -7.89 8.43 -3.68
C SER A 176 -6.59 7.62 -3.81
N THR A 177 -5.44 8.28 -3.89
CA THR A 177 -4.10 7.69 -4.00
C THR A 177 -3.36 7.59 -2.67
N ASP A 178 -3.78 8.34 -1.65
CA ASP A 178 -3.01 8.50 -0.42
C ASP A 178 -3.41 7.42 0.59
N GLU A 179 -2.43 6.69 1.13
CA GLU A 179 -2.64 5.54 2.04
C GLU A 179 -3.03 5.94 3.47
N ASP A 180 -2.77 7.20 3.86
CA ASP A 180 -3.10 7.76 5.18
C ASP A 180 -4.44 8.52 5.21
N CYS A 181 -5.05 8.77 4.04
CA CYS A 181 -6.24 9.61 3.82
C CYS A 181 -6.10 11.08 4.30
N THR A 182 -4.89 11.50 4.65
CA THR A 182 -4.54 12.89 4.89
C THR A 182 -4.03 13.49 3.59
N CYS A 183 -4.95 14.08 2.81
CA CYS A 183 -4.62 14.66 1.50
C CYS A 183 -3.53 15.73 1.63
N ALA A 184 -2.29 15.34 1.36
CA ALA A 184 -1.11 16.16 1.57
C ALA A 184 -1.05 17.25 0.49
N GLY A 185 -1.55 18.45 0.82
CA GLY A 185 -1.50 19.61 -0.06
C GLY A 185 -2.83 20.10 -0.63
N LEU A 186 -3.98 19.79 -0.02
CA LEU A 186 -5.05 20.79 -0.12
C LEU A 186 -4.51 22.09 0.48
N PRO A 187 -4.54 23.24 -0.23
CA PRO A 187 -4.25 24.51 0.40
C PRO A 187 -5.28 24.68 1.51
N THR A 188 -4.82 24.70 2.77
CA THR A 188 -5.67 25.02 3.92
C THR A 188 -6.41 26.30 3.57
N ASN A 189 -7.73 26.21 3.38
CA ASN A 189 -8.53 27.34 2.92
C ASN A 189 -8.24 28.50 3.87
N THR A 190 -7.49 29.48 3.37
CA THR A 190 -7.13 30.68 4.14
C THR A 190 -8.46 31.26 4.60
N PRO A 191 -8.64 31.55 5.90
CA PRO A 191 -9.95 31.88 6.44
C PRO A 191 -10.56 32.99 5.59
N VAL A 192 -11.65 32.65 4.90
CA VAL A 192 -12.41 33.60 4.10
C VAL A 192 -12.73 34.77 5.02
N PRO A 193 -12.28 36.00 4.73
CA PRO A 193 -12.44 37.10 5.65
C PRO A 193 -13.93 37.27 5.92
N THR A 194 -14.32 37.06 7.18
CA THR A 194 -15.69 37.22 7.66
C THR A 194 -16.19 38.57 7.21
N ALA A 195 -17.13 38.58 6.26
CA ALA A 195 -17.68 39.82 5.73
C ALA A 195 -18.39 40.57 6.86
N THR A 196 -17.78 41.65 7.33
CA THR A 196 -18.37 42.55 8.32
C THR A 196 -19.70 43.05 7.76
N SER A 197 -20.79 42.69 8.42
CA SER A 197 -22.14 43.08 8.01
C SER A 197 -22.31 44.59 8.13
N ILE A 198 -22.36 45.29 7.00
CA ILE A 198 -22.80 46.68 6.92
C ILE A 198 -24.35 46.70 6.83
N PRO A 199 -25.08 47.44 7.67
CA PRO A 199 -26.55 47.54 7.58
C PRO A 199 -27.00 48.59 6.54
N GLY A 200 -28.01 48.25 5.73
CA GLY A 200 -28.62 49.13 4.71
C GLY A 200 -27.83 49.13 3.38
N THR A 201 -28.45 49.28 2.19
CA THR A 201 -29.74 49.93 1.88
C THR A 201 -30.37 49.31 0.60
N THR A 202 -31.57 49.75 0.24
CA THR A 202 -32.53 49.14 -0.71
C THR A 202 -32.17 49.07 -2.20
N THR A 203 -32.52 47.93 -2.82
CA THR A 203 -33.20 47.70 -4.14
C THR A 203 -33.67 48.97 -4.89
N PRO A 204 -33.52 49.13 -6.24
CA PRO A 204 -33.74 48.14 -7.33
C PRO A 204 -32.58 48.08 -8.37
N LYS A 205 -32.64 47.59 -9.63
CA LYS A 205 -33.68 47.10 -10.58
C LYS A 205 -33.05 46.13 -11.63
N PRO A 206 -33.74 45.13 -12.21
CA PRO A 206 -33.16 44.25 -13.24
C PRO A 206 -33.16 44.88 -14.65
N THR A 207 -32.19 44.51 -15.53
CA THR A 207 -32.31 44.37 -17.01
C THR A 207 -30.96 43.96 -17.66
N ALA A 208 -31.04 43.32 -18.84
CA ALA A 208 -30.00 43.09 -19.86
C ALA A 208 -29.00 41.92 -19.69
N THR A 209 -29.42 40.76 -20.20
CA THR A 209 -28.57 39.74 -20.85
C THR A 209 -27.56 40.34 -21.83
N LEU A 210 -26.30 39.89 -21.79
CA LEU A 210 -25.40 39.95 -22.96
C LEU A 210 -24.69 38.60 -23.21
N LYS A 211 -24.32 38.44 -24.48
CA LYS A 211 -23.97 37.21 -25.20
C LYS A 211 -22.50 36.80 -24.97
N PRO A 212 -22.15 35.49 -25.00
CA PRO A 212 -20.76 35.06 -24.83
C PRO A 212 -19.89 35.46 -26.03
N THR A 213 -18.69 35.97 -25.75
CA THR A 213 -17.64 36.20 -26.74
C THR A 213 -16.52 35.18 -26.49
N ALA A 214 -16.32 34.28 -27.45
CA ALA A 214 -15.15 33.41 -27.47
C ALA A 214 -13.94 34.21 -27.96
N THR A 215 -12.81 34.11 -27.25
CA THR A 215 -11.52 34.61 -27.71
C THR A 215 -10.49 33.50 -27.60
N THR A 216 -10.28 32.80 -28.71
CA THR A 216 -9.13 31.92 -28.90
C THR A 216 -7.87 32.74 -29.13
N LYS A 217 -6.76 32.33 -28.51
CA LYS A 217 -5.43 32.75 -28.94
C LYS A 217 -4.48 31.53 -28.90
N PRO A 218 -3.73 31.25 -29.97
CA PRO A 218 -2.77 30.15 -29.96
C PRO A 218 -1.58 30.50 -29.07
N VAL A 219 -1.16 29.54 -28.24
CA VAL A 219 0.12 29.61 -27.51
C VAL A 219 1.10 28.64 -28.17
N THR A 220 2.25 29.18 -28.52
CA THR A 220 3.35 28.54 -29.25
C THR A 220 3.87 27.31 -28.51
N ALA A 221 4.12 26.22 -29.25
CA ALA A 221 4.82 25.06 -28.71
C ALA A 221 6.26 25.43 -28.33
N VAL A 222 6.63 25.18 -27.07
CA VAL A 222 8.03 25.25 -26.60
C VAL A 222 8.58 23.83 -26.55
N THR A 223 9.58 23.56 -27.37
CA THR A 223 10.34 22.32 -27.35
C THR A 223 11.19 22.27 -26.07
N GLU A 224 10.93 21.31 -25.20
CA GLU A 224 11.70 21.06 -23.97
C GLU A 224 12.70 19.91 -24.21
N PRO A 225 13.98 20.01 -23.78
CA PRO A 225 14.99 19.00 -24.11
C PRO A 225 14.83 17.72 -23.29
N GLU A 226 15.08 16.57 -23.93
CA GLU A 226 15.05 15.26 -23.28
C GLU A 226 16.11 15.16 -22.17
N THR A 227 15.67 15.03 -20.92
CA THR A 227 16.54 14.64 -19.81
C THR A 227 16.54 13.12 -19.69
N THR A 228 17.64 12.49 -20.10
CA THR A 228 17.79 11.03 -20.12
C THR A 228 17.99 10.49 -18.70
N VAL A 229 16.91 10.13 -18.01
CA VAL A 229 16.99 9.49 -16.68
C VAL A 229 17.49 8.06 -16.82
N ALA A 230 18.70 7.80 -16.31
CA ALA A 230 19.32 6.48 -16.33
C ALA A 230 18.51 5.48 -15.47
N GLN A 231 17.97 4.43 -16.10
CA GLN A 231 17.28 3.36 -15.39
C GLN A 231 18.28 2.46 -14.62
N PRO A 232 17.94 1.98 -13.41
CA PRO A 232 18.76 1.02 -12.68
C PRO A 232 18.72 -0.34 -13.37
N VAL A 233 19.86 -0.77 -13.91
CA VAL A 233 20.03 -2.10 -14.52
C VAL A 233 20.14 -3.21 -13.46
N THR A 234 19.00 -3.69 -12.96
CA THR A 234 18.91 -4.91 -12.14
C THR A 234 19.11 -6.18 -12.99
N GLY A 235 20.32 -6.31 -13.54
CA GLY A 235 20.70 -7.39 -14.45
C GLY A 235 20.93 -8.74 -13.78
N LEU A 236 19.87 -9.45 -13.40
CA LEU A 236 19.96 -10.87 -13.06
C LEU A 236 19.91 -11.73 -14.35
N LYS A 237 21.04 -11.78 -15.07
CA LYS A 237 21.24 -12.70 -16.21
C LYS A 237 21.33 -14.16 -15.72
N VAL A 238 20.18 -14.78 -15.45
CA VAL A 238 20.10 -16.25 -15.32
C VAL A 238 20.15 -16.86 -16.73
N PRO A 239 21.11 -17.74 -17.05
CA PRO A 239 21.26 -18.29 -18.39
C PRO A 239 20.16 -19.31 -18.70
N THR A 240 19.21 -18.92 -19.56
CA THR A 240 18.07 -19.74 -20.01
C THR A 240 18.49 -21.05 -20.71
N THR A 241 19.76 -21.19 -21.07
CA THR A 241 20.34 -22.33 -21.81
C THR A 241 20.26 -23.66 -21.05
N ALA A 242 20.16 -23.66 -19.72
CA ALA A 242 20.11 -24.89 -18.92
C ALA A 242 18.76 -25.64 -18.99
N GLY A 243 17.65 -24.94 -19.27
CA GLY A 243 16.31 -25.53 -19.23
C GLY A 243 15.97 -26.45 -20.41
N LEU A 244 16.53 -26.16 -21.60
CA LEU A 244 16.21 -26.90 -22.84
C LEU A 244 16.90 -28.28 -22.90
N GLY A 245 18.06 -28.45 -22.27
CA GLY A 245 18.80 -29.73 -22.30
C GLY A 245 18.09 -30.86 -21.55
N ILE A 246 17.49 -30.57 -20.39
CA ILE A 246 16.86 -31.58 -19.53
C ILE A 246 15.59 -32.15 -20.19
N GLY A 247 14.77 -31.29 -20.81
CA GLY A 247 13.55 -31.74 -21.50
C GLY A 247 13.83 -32.69 -22.67
N LEU A 248 14.86 -32.41 -23.47
CA LEU A 248 15.23 -33.24 -24.61
C LEU A 248 15.81 -34.59 -24.17
N LEU A 249 16.60 -34.61 -23.08
CA LEU A 249 17.16 -35.82 -22.49
C LEU A 249 16.05 -36.77 -21.98
N LEU A 250 15.03 -36.24 -21.29
CA LEU A 250 13.88 -37.02 -20.83
C LEU A 250 13.06 -37.63 -21.99
N ILE A 251 12.89 -36.90 -23.09
CA ILE A 251 12.20 -37.41 -24.28
C ILE A 251 12.99 -38.57 -24.92
N SER A 252 14.32 -38.44 -25.05
CA SER A 252 15.16 -39.53 -25.56
C SER A 252 15.17 -40.77 -24.65
N PHE A 253 15.16 -40.57 -23.33
CA PHE A 253 15.09 -41.70 -22.37
C PHE A 253 13.73 -42.40 -22.40
N GLY A 254 12.65 -41.64 -22.58
CA GLY A 254 11.30 -42.18 -22.79
C GLY A 254 11.19 -43.01 -24.07
N LEU A 255 11.80 -42.56 -25.19
CA LEU A 255 11.84 -43.35 -26.43
C LEU A 255 12.66 -44.65 -26.27
N ALA A 256 13.78 -44.60 -25.55
CA ALA A 256 14.65 -45.75 -25.32
C ALA A 256 14.07 -46.82 -24.38
N LEU A 257 12.94 -46.55 -23.72
CA LEU A 257 12.16 -47.53 -22.93
C LEU A 257 10.98 -48.13 -23.71
N ILE A 258 10.73 -47.67 -24.94
CA ILE A 258 9.63 -48.10 -25.81
C ILE A 258 10.11 -49.07 -26.91
N PHE A 259 11.41 -49.07 -27.22
CA PHE A 259 12.09 -49.96 -28.17
C PHE A 259 12.93 -51.02 -27.44
#